data_AF-A0A420W7W7-F1
#
_entry.id   AF-A0A420W7W7-F1
#
_cell.length_a   1.000
_cell.length_b   1.000
_cell.length_c   1.000
_cell.angle_alpha   90.00
_cell.angle_beta   90.00
_cell.angle_gamma   90.00
#
_symmetry.space_group_name_H-M   'P 1'
#
loop_
_entity.id
_entity.type
_entity.pdbx_description
1 polymer ?
#
loop_
_entity_poly.entity_id
_entity_poly.type
_entity_poly.pdbx_seq_one_letter_code
_entity_poly.pdbx_strand_id
1 'polypeptide(L)'
;MEKKLEKRVKLEVLKPKAPIRRFDIFAEWNRIKAIKEYGFSEEEAKAFGLAVAKVVAARKFYGHRIKYRGATREYLEGKTKEKWWEKLASAEEFDEKIVERMGRDFYEKVFSPAILKAYEEGKDYMDIRDTLREEWNKLLEG
;
A
#
# COMPACT_ATOMS: atom_id res chain seq x y z
N MET A 1 0.62 -18.72 41.27
CA MET A 1 -0.33 -18.45 40.16
C MET A 1 0.02 -17.19 39.36
N GLU A 2 0.90 -16.31 39.84
CA GLU A 2 1.28 -15.04 39.18
C GLU A 2 2.14 -15.18 37.91
N LYS A 3 3.02 -16.19 37.81
CA LYS A 3 3.88 -16.38 36.62
C LYS A 3 3.14 -16.71 35.31
N LYS A 4 1.84 -17.07 35.39
CA LYS A 4 0.99 -17.31 34.20
C LYS A 4 0.33 -16.04 33.67
N LEU A 5 0.21 -14.98 34.49
CA LEU A 5 -0.32 -13.69 34.05
C LEU A 5 0.75 -12.81 33.38
N GLU A 6 2.00 -12.85 33.85
CA GLU A 6 3.11 -12.13 33.20
C GLU A 6 3.40 -12.64 31.77
N LYS A 7 3.07 -13.90 31.48
CA LYS A 7 3.19 -14.49 30.14
C LYS A 7 2.12 -14.00 29.15
N ARG A 8 1.06 -13.33 29.62
CA ARG A 8 -0.11 -12.94 28.80
C ARG A 8 -0.09 -11.50 28.29
N VAL A 9 0.93 -10.70 28.60
CA VAL A 9 1.07 -9.34 28.05
C VAL A 9 2.52 -9.05 27.64
N LYS A 10 3.20 -10.01 27.00
CA LYS A 10 4.00 -9.59 25.85
C LYS A 10 2.98 -9.38 24.74
N LEU A 11 2.46 -8.16 24.62
CA LEU A 11 1.94 -7.71 23.33
C LEU A 11 3.10 -7.93 22.37
N GLU A 12 3.08 -9.06 21.64
CA GLU A 12 4.00 -9.24 20.53
C GLU A 12 3.72 -8.08 19.59
N VAL A 13 4.62 -7.10 19.63
CA VAL A 13 4.59 -5.99 18.68
C VAL A 13 4.66 -6.65 17.33
N LEU A 14 3.54 -6.60 16.59
CA LEU A 14 3.50 -7.13 15.24
C LEU A 14 4.54 -6.36 14.43
N LYS A 15 5.62 -7.06 14.07
CA LYS A 15 6.68 -6.53 13.23
C LYS A 15 6.52 -7.07 11.81
N PRO A 16 6.96 -6.32 10.78
CA PRO A 16 6.91 -6.82 9.42
C PRO A 16 7.83 -8.05 9.27
N LYS A 17 7.55 -8.92 8.31
CA LYS A 17 8.42 -10.06 7.93
C LYS A 17 9.58 -9.65 7.02
N ALA A 18 9.49 -8.47 6.40
CA ALA A 18 10.48 -7.94 5.49
C ALA A 18 10.52 -6.41 5.55
N PRO A 19 11.63 -5.75 5.16
CA PRO A 19 11.70 -4.30 5.16
C PRO A 19 10.58 -3.66 4.35
N ILE A 20 9.94 -2.65 4.92
CA ILE A 20 8.95 -1.81 4.25
C ILE A 20 9.68 -0.88 3.28
N ARG A 21 9.17 -0.83 2.05
CA ARG A 21 9.71 -0.05 0.93
C ARG A 21 8.81 1.17 0.73
N ARG A 22 9.39 2.25 0.19
CA ARG A 22 8.62 3.40 -0.31
C ARG A 22 7.53 2.98 -1.31
N PHE A 23 7.85 1.96 -2.10
CA PHE A 23 6.93 1.32 -3.05
C PHE A 23 5.67 0.80 -2.38
N ASP A 24 5.78 0.15 -1.21
CA ASP A 24 4.64 -0.47 -0.54
C ASP A 24 3.66 0.59 -0.02
N ILE A 25 4.20 1.64 0.63
CA ILE A 25 3.37 2.75 1.12
C ILE A 25 2.70 3.46 -0.05
N PHE A 26 3.40 3.64 -1.16
CA PHE A 26 2.82 4.28 -2.34
C PHE A 26 1.72 3.45 -2.98
N ALA A 27 1.89 2.13 -3.06
CA ALA A 27 0.87 1.23 -3.58
C ALA A 27 -0.40 1.25 -2.70
N GLU A 28 -0.24 1.14 -1.39
CA GLU A 28 -1.35 1.18 -0.44
C GLU A 28 -2.08 2.52 -0.39
N TRP A 29 -1.32 3.64 -0.43
CA TRP A 29 -1.90 4.98 -0.52
C TRP A 29 -2.81 5.12 -1.75
N ASN A 30 -2.36 4.61 -2.91
CA ASN A 30 -3.15 4.68 -4.13
C ASN A 30 -4.31 3.67 -4.15
N ARG A 31 -4.21 2.53 -3.43
CA ARG A 31 -5.34 1.62 -3.18
C ARG A 31 -6.42 2.35 -2.39
N ILE A 32 -6.07 2.96 -1.26
CA ILE A 32 -7.00 3.73 -0.42
C ILE A 32 -7.63 4.87 -1.22
N LYS A 33 -6.81 5.62 -1.97
CA LYS A 33 -7.27 6.68 -2.87
C LYS A 33 -8.32 6.18 -3.87
N ALA A 34 -8.07 5.03 -4.51
CA ALA A 34 -8.99 4.46 -5.49
C ALA A 34 -10.34 4.10 -4.87
N ILE A 35 -10.35 3.58 -3.65
CA ILE A 35 -11.59 3.29 -2.92
C ILE A 35 -12.31 4.59 -2.56
N LYS A 36 -11.62 5.52 -1.91
CA LYS A 36 -12.22 6.71 -1.29
C LYS A 36 -12.62 7.79 -2.29
N GLU A 37 -11.82 8.01 -3.34
CA GLU A 37 -12.06 9.08 -4.31
C GLU A 37 -12.74 8.59 -5.58
N TYR A 38 -12.47 7.34 -6.00
CA TYR A 38 -12.93 6.83 -7.30
C TYR A 38 -14.03 5.79 -7.19
N GLY A 39 -14.33 5.30 -5.98
CA GLY A 39 -15.37 4.30 -5.73
C GLY A 39 -15.06 2.91 -6.29
N PHE A 40 -13.79 2.58 -6.46
CA PHE A 40 -13.37 1.27 -6.98
C PHE A 40 -13.62 0.17 -5.96
N SER A 41 -13.85 -1.06 -6.43
CA SER A 41 -13.87 -2.23 -5.56
C SER A 41 -12.50 -2.50 -4.94
N GLU A 42 -12.45 -3.33 -3.90
CA GLU A 42 -11.18 -3.69 -3.24
C GLU A 42 -10.17 -4.32 -4.23
N GLU A 43 -10.63 -5.24 -5.08
CA GLU A 43 -9.79 -5.90 -6.08
C GLU A 43 -9.25 -4.90 -7.11
N GLU A 44 -10.12 -4.03 -7.62
CA GLU A 44 -9.73 -2.98 -8.56
C GLU A 44 -8.74 -2.00 -7.94
N ALA A 45 -8.98 -1.61 -6.68
CA ALA A 45 -8.12 -0.69 -5.96
C ALA A 45 -6.73 -1.27 -5.70
N LYS A 46 -6.63 -2.57 -5.37
CA LYS A 46 -5.34 -3.26 -5.19
C LYS A 46 -4.55 -3.27 -6.49
N ALA A 47 -5.19 -3.70 -7.58
CA ALA A 47 -4.58 -3.69 -8.91
C ALA A 47 -4.14 -2.27 -9.32
N PHE A 48 -5.01 -1.27 -9.11
CA PHE A 48 -4.73 0.13 -9.38
C PHE A 48 -3.53 0.66 -8.59
N GLY A 49 -3.51 0.46 -7.28
CA GLY A 49 -2.45 0.93 -6.39
C GLY A 49 -1.09 0.38 -6.80
N LEU A 50 -1.03 -0.94 -7.08
CA LEU A 50 0.20 -1.58 -7.54
C LEU A 50 0.62 -1.09 -8.94
N ALA A 51 -0.32 -0.94 -9.87
CA ALA A 51 -0.03 -0.44 -11.22
C ALA A 51 0.55 0.98 -11.18
N VAL A 52 -0.03 1.89 -10.38
CA VAL A 52 0.50 3.26 -10.21
C VAL A 52 1.93 3.22 -9.66
N ALA A 53 2.20 2.37 -8.67
CA ALA A 53 3.54 2.24 -8.11
C ALA A 53 4.55 1.70 -9.13
N LYS A 54 4.17 0.71 -9.94
CA LYS A 54 4.99 0.19 -11.04
C LYS A 54 5.31 1.26 -12.09
N VAL A 55 4.31 2.04 -12.50
CA VAL A 55 4.51 3.14 -13.47
C VAL A 55 5.53 4.14 -12.95
N VAL A 56 5.41 4.57 -11.70
CA VAL A 56 6.33 5.54 -11.09
C VAL A 56 7.73 4.95 -10.90
N ALA A 57 7.84 3.69 -10.47
CA ALA A 57 9.13 3.02 -10.34
C ALA A 57 9.83 2.86 -11.71
N ALA A 58 9.10 2.46 -12.74
CA ALA A 58 9.64 2.28 -14.10
C ALA A 58 10.06 3.59 -14.76
N ARG A 59 9.44 4.74 -14.43
CA ARG A 59 9.87 6.05 -14.91
C ARG A 59 11.31 6.37 -14.56
N LYS A 60 11.79 5.91 -13.41
CA LYS A 60 13.17 6.13 -12.97
C LYS A 60 14.20 5.42 -13.87
N PHE A 61 13.82 4.31 -14.50
CA PHE A 61 14.75 3.44 -15.23
C PHE A 61 14.58 3.47 -16.75
N TYR A 62 13.35 3.59 -17.26
CA TYR A 62 13.06 3.34 -18.68
C TYR A 62 12.15 4.38 -19.35
N GLY A 63 11.75 5.46 -18.65
CA GLY A 63 10.86 6.46 -19.23
C GLY A 63 9.50 5.87 -19.63
N HIS A 64 8.73 5.37 -18.66
CA HIS A 64 7.47 4.70 -18.96
C HIS A 64 6.44 5.64 -19.61
N ARG A 65 5.90 5.23 -20.78
CA ARG A 65 5.01 6.04 -21.64
C ARG A 65 3.62 6.29 -21.06
N ILE A 66 3.17 5.49 -20.09
CA ILE A 66 1.82 5.61 -19.55
C ILE A 66 1.69 6.88 -18.70
N LYS A 67 0.83 7.78 -19.16
CA LYS A 67 0.38 8.97 -18.41
C LYS A 67 -0.78 8.58 -17.49
N TYR A 68 -0.47 7.81 -16.44
CA TYR A 68 -1.50 7.19 -15.58
C TYR A 68 -2.57 8.16 -15.09
N ARG A 69 -2.21 9.40 -14.72
CA ARG A 69 -3.20 10.41 -14.29
C ARG A 69 -4.23 10.74 -15.37
N GLY A 70 -3.79 10.84 -16.62
CA GLY A 70 -4.68 11.09 -17.77
C GLY A 70 -5.56 9.88 -18.05
N ALA A 71 -4.96 8.68 -18.11
CA ALA A 71 -5.70 7.44 -18.34
C ALA A 71 -6.75 7.16 -17.24
N THR A 72 -6.40 7.38 -15.97
CA THR A 72 -7.36 7.30 -14.86
C THR A 72 -8.49 8.31 -15.02
N ARG A 73 -8.18 9.57 -15.35
CA ARG A 73 -9.20 10.60 -15.57
C ARG A 73 -10.15 10.24 -16.72
N GLU A 74 -9.62 9.79 -17.85
CA GLU A 74 -10.42 9.39 -19.01
C GLU A 74 -11.37 8.24 -18.67
N TYR A 75 -10.92 7.27 -17.86
CA TYR A 75 -11.78 6.20 -17.36
C TYR A 75 -12.89 6.75 -16.44
N LEU A 76 -12.54 7.58 -15.45
CA LEU A 76 -13.50 8.16 -14.50
C LEU A 76 -14.54 9.07 -15.17
N GLU A 77 -14.16 9.76 -16.25
CA GLU A 77 -15.05 10.59 -17.06
C GLU A 77 -15.88 9.78 -18.07
N GLY A 78 -15.73 8.44 -18.09
CA GLY A 78 -16.45 7.55 -19.02
C GLY A 78 -16.02 7.69 -20.49
N LYS A 79 -14.90 8.38 -20.77
CA LYS A 79 -14.34 8.54 -22.12
C LYS A 79 -13.73 7.25 -22.65
N THR A 80 -13.40 6.32 -21.76
CA THR A 80 -12.94 4.97 -22.10
C THR A 80 -13.48 3.96 -21.10
N LYS A 81 -13.64 2.71 -21.54
CA LYS A 81 -13.90 1.55 -20.66
C LYS A 81 -12.60 0.81 -20.29
N GLU A 82 -11.47 1.23 -20.84
CA GLU A 82 -10.19 0.57 -20.62
C GLU A 82 -9.64 0.86 -19.22
N LYS A 83 -9.49 -0.19 -18.42
CA LYS A 83 -8.83 -0.15 -17.11
C LYS A 83 -7.34 -0.38 -17.28
N TRP A 84 -6.59 0.69 -17.52
CA TRP A 84 -5.15 0.61 -17.82
C TRP A 84 -4.33 -0.15 -16.75
N TRP A 85 -4.79 -0.16 -15.50
CA TRP A 85 -4.11 -0.83 -14.39
C TRP A 85 -4.14 -2.35 -14.49
N GLU A 86 -5.20 -2.94 -15.04
CA GLU A 86 -5.34 -4.40 -15.20
C GLU A 86 -4.30 -4.99 -16.15
N LYS A 87 -3.73 -4.16 -17.03
CA LYS A 87 -2.63 -4.55 -17.93
C LYS A 87 -1.27 -4.63 -17.23
N LEU A 88 -1.15 -4.07 -16.04
CA LEU A 88 0.12 -3.88 -15.34
C LEU A 88 0.19 -4.58 -14.00
N ALA A 89 -0.95 -4.83 -13.36
CA ALA A 89 -1.02 -5.44 -12.04
C ALA A 89 -2.39 -6.08 -11.82
N SER A 90 -2.44 -7.01 -10.86
CA SER A 90 -3.67 -7.62 -10.38
C SER A 90 -3.78 -7.52 -8.85
N ALA A 91 -4.94 -7.87 -8.31
CA ALA A 91 -5.16 -7.90 -6.87
C ALA A 91 -4.32 -8.99 -6.18
N GLU A 92 -4.19 -10.14 -6.82
CA GLU A 92 -3.37 -11.26 -6.35
C GLU A 92 -1.91 -10.87 -6.28
N GLU A 93 -1.41 -10.14 -7.29
CA GLU A 93 -0.03 -9.67 -7.29
C GLU A 93 0.21 -8.63 -6.17
N PHE A 94 -0.78 -7.81 -5.84
CA PHE A 94 -0.72 -6.92 -4.69
C PHE A 94 -0.59 -7.74 -3.40
N ASP A 95 -1.44 -8.76 -3.23
CA ASP A 95 -1.42 -9.61 -2.05
C ASP A 95 -0.07 -10.33 -1.89
N GLU A 96 0.48 -10.89 -2.97
CA GLU A 96 1.78 -11.55 -2.91
C GLU A 96 2.93 -10.56 -2.60
N LYS A 97 3.00 -9.44 -3.34
CA LYS A 97 4.18 -8.55 -3.31
C LYS A 97 4.18 -7.56 -2.15
N ILE A 98 3.01 -7.27 -1.61
CA ILE A 98 2.80 -6.32 -0.52
C ILE A 98 2.43 -7.10 0.73
N VAL A 99 1.23 -7.70 0.77
CA VAL A 99 0.61 -8.27 1.97
C VAL A 99 1.43 -9.44 2.51
N GLU A 100 1.64 -10.48 1.71
CA GLU A 100 2.34 -11.69 2.16
C GLU A 100 3.82 -11.41 2.43
N ARG A 101 4.46 -10.62 1.57
CA ARG A 101 5.87 -10.22 1.74
C ARG A 101 6.13 -9.53 3.07
N MET A 102 5.29 -8.57 3.46
CA MET A 102 5.44 -7.87 4.75
C MET A 102 4.84 -8.65 5.93
N GLY A 103 4.04 -9.69 5.64
CA GLY A 103 3.29 -10.46 6.61
C GLY A 103 1.86 -9.95 6.72
N ARG A 104 0.90 -10.84 6.45
CA ARG A 104 -0.53 -10.56 6.47
C ARG A 104 -1.02 -9.90 7.76
N ASP A 105 -0.66 -10.45 8.93
CA ASP A 105 -1.05 -9.87 10.21
C ASP A 105 -0.56 -8.43 10.39
N PHE A 106 0.68 -8.16 9.99
CA PHE A 106 1.23 -6.82 10.04
C PHE A 106 0.52 -5.89 9.05
N TYR A 107 0.24 -6.39 7.83
CA TYR A 107 -0.49 -5.62 6.82
C TYR A 107 -1.87 -5.19 7.32
N GLU A 108 -2.67 -6.16 7.78
CA GLU A 108 -4.08 -5.97 8.12
C GLU A 108 -4.27 -5.19 9.42
N LYS A 109 -3.38 -5.40 10.42
CA LYS A 109 -3.57 -4.83 11.77
C LYS A 109 -2.75 -3.56 12.02
N VAL A 110 -1.70 -3.31 11.25
CA VAL A 110 -0.77 -2.19 11.48
C VAL A 110 -0.64 -1.32 10.24
N PHE A 111 -0.13 -1.88 9.14
CA PHE A 111 0.28 -1.12 7.96
C PHE A 111 -0.90 -0.42 7.27
N SER A 112 -1.93 -1.18 6.86
CA SER A 112 -3.08 -0.63 6.14
C SER A 112 -3.89 0.34 7.03
N PRO A 113 -4.20 0.02 8.31
CA PRO A 113 -4.89 0.96 9.19
C PRO A 113 -4.09 2.26 9.45
N ALA A 114 -2.76 2.18 9.60
CA ALA A 114 -1.94 3.37 9.81
C ALA A 114 -1.94 4.31 8.60
N ILE A 115 -1.84 3.74 7.39
CA ILE A 115 -1.88 4.54 6.15
C ILE A 115 -3.28 5.11 5.93
N LEU A 116 -4.34 4.34 6.18
CA LEU A 116 -5.72 4.81 6.12
C LEU A 116 -5.95 5.98 7.08
N LYS A 117 -5.54 5.85 8.35
CA LYS A 117 -5.63 6.92 9.34
C LYS A 117 -4.91 8.18 8.86
N ALA A 118 -3.69 8.04 8.35
CA ALA A 118 -2.93 9.17 7.86
C ALA A 118 -3.59 9.84 6.64
N TYR A 119 -4.19 9.05 5.75
CA TYR A 119 -4.97 9.55 4.62
C TYR A 119 -6.21 10.33 5.08
N GLU A 120 -6.96 9.80 6.04
CA GLU A 120 -8.16 10.44 6.61
C GLU A 120 -7.83 11.71 7.41
N GLU A 121 -6.64 11.77 8.03
CA GLU A 121 -6.10 12.97 8.68
C GLU A 121 -5.60 14.03 7.68
N GLY A 122 -5.66 13.75 6.37
CA GLY A 122 -5.23 14.67 5.32
C GLY A 122 -3.71 14.91 5.31
N LYS A 123 -2.91 13.98 5.85
CA LYS A 123 -1.45 14.10 5.86
C LYS A 123 -0.88 14.01 4.45
N ASP A 124 0.26 14.65 4.24
CA ASP A 124 0.96 14.51 2.97
C ASP A 124 1.62 13.13 2.86
N TYR A 125 1.52 12.54 1.67
CA TYR A 125 2.13 11.25 1.37
C TYR A 125 3.66 11.25 1.60
N MET A 126 4.35 12.34 1.25
CA MET A 126 5.81 12.41 1.37
C MET A 126 6.24 12.35 2.83
N ASP A 127 5.48 13.02 3.71
CA ASP A 127 5.74 13.03 5.15
C ASP A 127 5.56 11.63 5.73
N ILE A 128 4.43 10.97 5.45
CA ILE A 128 4.15 9.66 6.05
C ILE A 128 5.03 8.54 5.49
N ARG A 129 5.50 8.68 4.25
CA ARG A 129 6.23 7.62 3.54
C ARG A 129 7.55 7.28 4.22
N ASP A 130 8.33 8.30 4.57
CA ASP A 130 9.65 8.05 5.16
C ASP A 130 9.55 7.79 6.66
N THR A 131 8.69 8.54 7.38
CA THR A 131 8.48 8.35 8.82
C THR A 131 7.98 6.96 9.20
N LEU A 132 6.87 6.49 8.62
CA LEU A 132 6.30 5.18 8.97
C LEU A 132 7.23 4.03 8.59
N ARG A 133 7.86 4.15 7.41
CA ARG A 133 8.81 3.14 6.92
C ARG A 133 10.00 2.97 7.85
N GLU A 134 10.58 4.07 8.31
CA GLU A 134 11.73 4.06 9.21
C GLU A 134 11.37 3.48 10.58
N GLU A 135 10.21 3.86 11.12
CA GLU A 135 9.69 3.31 12.37
C GLU A 135 9.56 1.78 12.31
N TRP A 136 8.90 1.26 11.27
CA TRP A 136 8.69 -0.18 11.14
C TRP A 136 9.95 -0.96 10.79
N ASN A 137 10.87 -0.38 10.02
CA ASN A 137 12.13 -1.05 9.70
C ASN A 137 13.06 -1.16 10.92
N LYS A 138 13.00 -0.22 11.87
CA LYS A 138 13.74 -0.35 13.14
C LYS A 138 13.32 -1.57 13.95
N LEU A 139 12.07 -2.04 13.81
CA LEU A 139 11.59 -3.27 14.46
C LEU A 139 12.23 -4.54 13.90
N LEU A 140 12.87 -4.48 12.72
CA LEU A 140 13.60 -5.59 12.11
C LEU A 140 15.06 -5.66 12.57
N GLU A 141 15.61 -4.57 13.09
CA GLU A 141 17.00 -4.48 13.55
C GLU A 141 17.18 -5.01 14.99
N GLY A 142 16.08 -5.38 15.65
CA GLY A 142 16.03 -5.90 17.04
C GLY A 142 15.63 -7.37 17.16
#